data_AF-A0A7S1Z2E9-F1
#
_entry.id   AF-A0A7S1Z2E9-F1
#
_cell.length_a   1.000
_cell.length_b   1.000
_cell.length_c   1.000
_cell.angle_alpha   90.00
_cell.angle_beta   90.00
_cell.angle_gamma   90.00
#
_symmetry.space_group_name_H-M   'P 1'
#
loop_
_entity.id
_entity.type
_entity.pdbx_description
1 polymer ?
#
loop_
_entity_poly.entity_id
_entity_poly.type
_entity_poly.pdbx_seq_one_letter_code
_entity_poly.pdbx_strand_id
1 'polypeptide(L)'
;MRQIADLLPNLISDDTLQNQKAAFVAHSMNKGTISPVQTLGQTPAGPMLGGKQSQVCVKTGYINEDEIFVTKVAGGGAEGYGNTGIVLVSSQRSLQPQYVLQDNAILTEIRTAAATALASRYFLPKKVTRIGLFGGGVQAFWQLRFLTLVTDCRDVVLKTRSQSTAEAFL
;
A
#
# COMPACT_ATOMS: atom_id res chain seq x y z
N MET A 1 -8.62 22.04 3.91
CA MET A 1 -7.78 20.84 4.13
C MET A 1 -6.87 20.67 2.93
N ARG A 2 -5.54 20.56 3.11
CA ARG A 2 -4.66 20.14 2.00
C ARG A 2 -5.10 18.75 1.54
N GLN A 3 -5.22 18.53 0.25
CA GLN A 3 -5.51 17.19 -0.25
C GLN A 3 -4.25 16.34 -0.09
N ILE A 4 -4.40 15.05 0.19
CA ILE A 4 -3.24 14.15 0.30
C ILE A 4 -2.40 14.14 -1.00
N ALA A 5 -3.05 14.44 -2.12
CA ALA A 5 -2.44 14.66 -3.43
C ALA A 5 -1.29 15.70 -3.37
N ASP A 6 -1.46 16.78 -2.60
CA ASP A 6 -0.47 17.85 -2.46
C ASP A 6 0.79 17.40 -1.70
N LEU A 7 0.70 16.28 -0.97
CA LEU A 7 1.81 15.70 -0.20
C LEU A 7 2.50 14.57 -0.96
N LEU A 8 1.91 14.07 -2.06
CA LEU A 8 2.41 12.93 -2.84
C LEU A 8 3.90 13.02 -3.21
N PRO A 9 4.43 14.16 -3.70
CA PRO A 9 5.84 14.25 -4.06
C PRO A 9 6.78 13.99 -2.87
N ASN A 10 6.35 14.32 -1.65
CA ASN A 10 7.14 14.15 -0.44
C ASN A 10 7.05 12.72 0.12
N LEU A 11 6.07 11.92 -0.34
CA LEU A 11 5.87 10.55 0.12
C LEU A 11 6.71 9.52 -0.65
N ILE A 12 7.19 9.83 -1.86
CA ILE A 12 8.22 9.02 -2.52
C ILE A 12 9.59 9.47 -2.00
N SER A 13 9.94 9.00 -0.81
CA SER A 13 11.12 9.48 -0.08
C SER A 13 11.76 8.37 0.76
N ASP A 14 13.02 8.59 1.16
CA ASP A 14 13.70 7.68 2.08
C ASP A 14 12.97 7.61 3.43
N ASP A 15 12.38 8.71 3.90
CA ASP A 15 11.57 8.76 5.13
C ASP A 15 10.44 7.73 5.09
N THR A 16 9.78 7.56 3.95
CA THR A 16 8.71 6.56 3.80
C THR A 16 9.27 5.14 3.85
N LEU A 17 10.48 4.90 3.33
CA LEU A 17 11.17 3.62 3.50
C LEU A 17 11.60 3.38 4.94
N GLN A 18 12.09 4.40 5.65
CA GLN A 18 12.46 4.30 7.06
C GLN A 18 11.24 4.04 7.95
N ASN A 19 10.09 4.68 7.67
CA ASN A 19 8.84 4.43 8.37
C ASN A 19 8.37 2.97 8.18
N GLN A 20 8.47 2.45 6.95
CA GLN A 20 8.19 1.03 6.70
C GLN A 20 9.16 0.11 7.45
N LYS A 21 10.45 0.44 7.44
CA LYS A 21 11.47 -0.31 8.18
C LYS A 21 11.17 -0.33 9.69
N ALA A 22 10.84 0.82 10.27
CA ALA A 22 10.48 0.94 11.68
C ALA A 22 9.27 0.07 12.02
N ALA A 23 8.23 0.07 11.18
CA ALA A 23 7.06 -0.79 11.36
C ALA A 23 7.41 -2.29 11.29
N PHE A 24 8.22 -2.71 10.31
CA PHE A 24 8.69 -4.11 10.24
C PHE A 24 9.51 -4.51 11.46
N VAL A 25 10.45 -3.67 11.90
CA VAL A 25 11.26 -3.91 13.11
C VAL A 25 10.38 -4.00 14.35
N ALA A 26 9.45 -3.06 14.54
CA ALA A 26 8.53 -3.07 15.67
C ALA A 26 7.70 -4.37 15.69
N HIS A 27 7.19 -4.80 14.55
CA HIS A 27 6.47 -6.07 14.44
C HIS A 27 7.36 -7.27 14.77
N SER A 28 8.57 -7.35 14.21
CA SER A 28 9.54 -8.43 14.49
C SER A 28 9.98 -8.49 15.96
N MET A 29 9.94 -7.36 16.67
CA MET A 29 10.27 -7.26 18.09
C MET A 29 9.05 -7.43 19.00
N ASN A 30 7.90 -7.88 18.47
CA ASN A 30 6.62 -7.99 19.21
C ASN A 30 6.15 -6.68 19.86
N LYS A 31 6.55 -5.54 19.29
CA LYS A 31 6.11 -4.19 19.71
C LYS A 31 4.97 -3.66 18.84
N GLY A 32 4.65 -4.31 17.73
CA GLY A 32 3.52 -3.96 16.88
C GLY A 32 2.35 -4.91 17.08
N THR A 33 1.19 -4.38 17.46
CA THR A 33 -0.06 -5.14 17.55
C THR A 33 -0.87 -4.96 16.28
N ILE A 34 -1.25 -6.07 15.64
CA ILE A 34 -2.09 -6.11 14.44
C ILE A 34 -3.31 -6.97 14.76
N SER A 35 -4.48 -6.36 14.77
CA SER A 35 -5.74 -7.08 15.01
C SER A 35 -6.07 -8.01 13.83
N PRO A 36 -6.85 -9.08 14.06
CA PRO A 36 -7.37 -9.90 12.98
C PRO A 36 -8.05 -9.04 11.90
N VAL A 37 -7.72 -9.31 10.64
CA VAL A 37 -8.32 -8.60 9.50
C VAL A 37 -9.77 -9.02 9.38
N GLN A 38 -10.68 -8.05 9.37
CA GLN A 38 -12.08 -8.30 9.01
C GLN A 38 -12.23 -8.15 7.51
N THR A 39 -12.86 -9.12 6.85
CA THR A 39 -13.06 -9.08 5.41
C THR A 39 -14.52 -9.32 5.04
N LEU A 40 -15.02 -8.55 4.08
CA LEU A 40 -16.31 -8.70 3.41
C LEU A 40 -16.10 -9.12 1.96
N GLY A 41 -17.03 -9.89 1.40
CA GLY A 41 -17.03 -10.29 -0.02
C GLY A 41 -16.06 -11.41 -0.39
N GLN A 42 -15.19 -11.85 0.53
CA GLN A 42 -14.37 -13.05 0.37
C GLN A 42 -15.03 -14.27 1.05
N THR A 43 -14.83 -15.45 0.47
CA THR A 43 -15.20 -16.73 1.10
C THR A 43 -14.69 -16.80 2.54
N PRO A 44 -15.52 -17.18 3.54
CA PRO A 44 -16.85 -17.78 3.42
C PRO A 44 -18.04 -16.81 3.31
N ALA A 45 -17.82 -15.49 3.29
CA ALA A 45 -18.91 -14.52 3.15
C ALA A 45 -19.55 -14.59 1.76
N GLY A 46 -20.81 -14.17 1.67
CA GLY A 46 -21.52 -14.04 0.40
C GLY A 46 -20.92 -12.97 -0.52
N PRO A 47 -21.19 -13.05 -1.84
CA PRO A 47 -20.67 -12.09 -2.80
C PRO A 47 -21.27 -10.68 -2.58
N MET A 48 -20.50 -9.65 -2.92
CA MET A 48 -20.99 -8.26 -2.93
C MET A 48 -21.59 -7.89 -4.29
N LEU A 49 -22.40 -6.83 -4.32
CA LEU A 49 -23.05 -6.34 -5.54
C LEU A 49 -22.06 -5.83 -6.61
N GLY A 50 -20.85 -5.43 -6.21
CA GLY A 50 -19.82 -4.96 -7.14
C GLY A 50 -19.17 -6.05 -8.00
N GLY A 51 -19.56 -7.33 -7.83
CA GLY A 51 -19.03 -8.46 -8.61
C GLY A 51 -18.24 -9.46 -7.76
N LYS A 52 -17.86 -10.59 -8.38
CA LYS A 52 -17.28 -11.76 -7.68
C LYS A 52 -15.93 -11.48 -7.00
N GLN A 53 -15.21 -10.44 -7.41
CA GLN A 53 -13.92 -10.05 -6.86
C GLN A 53 -14.03 -8.90 -5.85
N SER A 54 -15.23 -8.37 -5.65
CA SER A 54 -15.46 -7.25 -4.73
C SER A 54 -15.23 -7.67 -3.30
N GLN A 55 -14.44 -6.86 -2.61
CA GLN A 55 -14.10 -7.11 -1.22
C GLN A 55 -13.81 -5.81 -0.49
N VAL A 56 -14.00 -5.85 0.83
CA VAL A 56 -13.61 -4.78 1.74
C VAL A 56 -12.87 -5.39 2.92
N CYS A 57 -11.73 -4.82 3.28
CA CYS A 57 -10.95 -5.25 4.44
C CYS A 57 -10.86 -4.11 5.45
N VAL A 58 -11.12 -4.42 6.73
CA VAL A 58 -10.81 -3.55 7.87
C VAL A 58 -9.57 -4.07 8.56
N LYS A 59 -8.57 -3.21 8.69
CA LYS A 59 -7.27 -3.54 9.30
C LYS A 59 -6.97 -2.52 10.39
N THR A 60 -6.75 -3.01 11.60
CA THR A 60 -6.44 -2.15 12.75
C THR A 60 -5.14 -2.59 13.39
N GLY A 61 -4.33 -1.62 13.80
CA GLY A 61 -3.09 -1.90 14.52
C GLY A 61 -2.48 -0.66 15.13
N TYR A 62 -1.48 -0.90 15.98
CA TYR A 62 -0.71 0.12 16.68
C TYR A 62 0.68 -0.39 17.04
N ILE A 63 1.60 0.53 17.30
CA ILE A 63 2.88 0.23 17.94
C ILE A 63 2.73 0.53 19.43
N ASN A 64 3.22 -0.37 20.28
CA ASN A 64 3.18 -0.23 21.73
C ASN A 64 3.85 1.09 22.14
N GLU A 65 3.22 1.81 23.08
CA GLU A 65 3.70 3.11 23.60
C GLU A 65 3.75 4.25 22.59
N ASP A 66 3.24 4.05 21.36
CA ASP A 66 3.01 5.13 20.41
C ASP A 66 1.74 5.93 20.79
N GLU A 67 1.60 7.16 20.28
CA GLU A 67 0.49 8.04 20.62
C GLU A 67 -0.80 7.70 19.86
N ILE A 68 -0.70 6.95 18.76
CA ILE A 68 -1.81 6.66 17.85
C ILE A 68 -2.03 5.18 17.55
N PHE A 69 -3.28 4.81 17.31
CA PHE A 69 -3.66 3.58 16.63
C PHE A 69 -4.41 3.92 15.34
N VAL A 70 -4.32 3.01 14.37
CA VAL A 70 -4.86 3.25 13.03
C VAL A 70 -5.82 2.15 12.64
N THR A 71 -7.00 2.54 12.14
CA THR A 71 -7.96 1.64 11.49
C THR A 71 -8.09 2.04 10.03
N LYS A 72 -7.75 1.13 9.12
CA LYS A 72 -7.91 1.31 7.69
C LYS A 72 -9.07 0.49 7.17
N VAL A 73 -9.94 1.11 6.39
CA VAL A 73 -10.97 0.43 5.59
C VAL A 73 -10.55 0.54 4.12
N ALA A 74 -10.33 -0.59 3.45
CA ALA A 74 -9.90 -0.62 2.06
C ALA A 74 -10.83 -1.52 1.23
N GLY A 75 -11.39 -0.97 0.16
CA GLY A 75 -12.23 -1.67 -0.79
C GLY A 75 -11.58 -1.79 -2.16
N GLY A 76 -11.92 -2.82 -2.91
CA GLY A 76 -11.46 -3.02 -4.28
C GLY A 76 -12.09 -4.22 -4.96
N GLY A 77 -11.81 -4.39 -6.25
CA GLY A 77 -12.29 -5.53 -7.05
C GLY A 77 -13.74 -5.41 -7.56
N ALA A 78 -14.37 -4.24 -7.39
CA ALA A 78 -15.66 -3.94 -7.98
C ALA A 78 -15.54 -3.62 -9.47
N GLU A 79 -16.42 -4.21 -10.28
CA GLU A 79 -16.42 -4.04 -11.73
C GLU A 79 -16.70 -2.57 -12.10
N GLY A 80 -15.76 -1.95 -12.84
CA GLY A 80 -15.85 -0.54 -13.24
C GLY A 80 -15.38 0.47 -12.19
N TYR A 81 -14.93 0.02 -11.01
CA TYR A 81 -14.46 0.91 -9.94
C TYR A 81 -13.01 0.60 -9.53
N GLY A 82 -12.27 1.65 -9.17
CA GLY A 82 -10.89 1.52 -8.65
C GLY A 82 -10.84 1.09 -7.18
N ASN A 83 -9.62 0.88 -6.68
CA ASN A 83 -9.38 0.74 -5.25
C ASN A 83 -9.82 2.01 -4.53
N THR A 84 -10.35 1.85 -3.32
CA THR A 84 -10.81 2.96 -2.49
C THR A 84 -10.57 2.67 -1.02
N GLY A 85 -10.71 3.69 -0.17
CA GLY A 85 -10.61 3.50 1.26
C GLY A 85 -10.42 4.78 2.04
N ILE A 86 -10.35 4.59 3.35
CA ILE A 86 -10.04 5.62 4.34
C ILE A 86 -9.05 5.08 5.37
N VAL A 87 -8.29 5.98 5.97
CA VAL A 87 -7.46 5.71 7.15
C VAL A 87 -7.96 6.57 8.30
N LEU A 88 -8.48 5.93 9.34
CA LEU A 88 -8.85 6.57 10.61
C LEU A 88 -7.65 6.50 11.55
N VAL A 89 -7.18 7.66 12.00
CA VAL A 89 -6.12 7.82 13.01
C VAL A 89 -6.77 8.25 14.31
N SER A 90 -6.50 7.50 15.39
CA SER A 90 -7.08 7.73 16.72
C SER A 90 -5.99 7.75 17.78
N SER A 91 -6.21 8.48 18.87
CA SER A 91 -5.26 8.52 20.00
C SER A 91 -5.30 7.21 20.79
N GLN A 92 -4.15 6.62 21.13
CA GLN A 92 -4.08 5.51 22.10
C GLN A 92 -4.40 5.95 23.54
N ARG A 93 -4.26 7.24 23.85
CA ARG A 93 -4.50 7.79 25.19
C ARG A 93 -5.96 8.13 25.44
N SER A 94 -6.58 8.91 24.54
CA SER A 94 -7.96 9.36 24.72
C SER A 94 -8.99 8.49 23.99
N LEU A 95 -8.53 7.58 23.11
CA LEU A 95 -9.36 6.77 22.21
C LEU A 95 -10.19 7.58 21.20
N GLN A 96 -10.04 8.91 21.19
CA GLN A 96 -10.78 9.77 20.28
C GLN A 96 -10.17 9.72 18.87
N PRO A 97 -11.03 9.72 17.82
CA PRO A 97 -10.63 10.01 16.45
C PRO A 97 -9.88 11.35 16.38
N GLN A 98 -8.69 11.35 15.77
CA GLN A 98 -7.93 12.57 15.54
C GLN A 98 -8.00 13.01 14.08
N TYR A 99 -7.90 12.06 13.15
CA TYR A 99 -7.92 12.35 11.72
C TYR A 99 -8.66 11.27 10.93
N VAL A 100 -9.38 11.69 9.90
CA VAL A 100 -9.92 10.80 8.86
C VAL A 100 -9.26 11.18 7.54
N LEU A 101 -8.43 10.28 7.03
CA LEU A 101 -7.77 10.45 5.74
C LEU A 101 -8.59 9.74 4.68
N GLN A 102 -9.38 10.51 3.92
CA GLN A 102 -10.09 10.01 2.74
C GLN A 102 -9.17 10.09 1.51
N ASP A 103 -8.18 9.21 1.50
CA ASP A 103 -7.10 9.21 0.52
C ASP A 103 -7.41 8.39 -0.73
N ASN A 104 -8.60 7.77 -0.82
CA ASN A 104 -9.02 6.94 -1.95
C ASN A 104 -7.94 5.90 -2.34
N ALA A 105 -7.39 5.23 -1.32
CA ALA A 105 -6.35 4.21 -1.42
C ALA A 105 -4.93 4.69 -1.76
N ILE A 106 -4.66 5.98 -1.92
CA ILE A 106 -3.31 6.49 -2.23
C ILE A 106 -2.24 6.00 -1.24
N LEU A 107 -2.46 6.10 0.08
CA LEU A 107 -1.51 5.60 1.08
C LEU A 107 -1.39 4.08 1.00
N THR A 108 -2.46 3.36 0.63
CA THR A 108 -2.38 1.93 0.37
C THR A 108 -1.44 1.65 -0.79
N GLU A 109 -1.50 2.46 -1.86
CA GLU A 109 -0.65 2.27 -3.01
C GLU A 109 0.83 2.52 -2.67
N ILE A 110 1.10 3.67 -2.05
CA ILE A 110 2.43 4.15 -1.63
C ILE A 110 3.07 3.18 -0.65
N ARG A 111 2.39 2.82 0.45
CA ARG A 111 2.99 1.95 1.48
C ARG A 111 3.31 0.57 0.92
N THR A 112 2.53 0.08 -0.05
CA THR A 112 2.79 -1.23 -0.67
C THR A 112 4.03 -1.18 -1.54
N ALA A 113 4.16 -0.14 -2.38
CA ALA A 113 5.36 0.08 -3.19
C ALA A 113 6.61 0.35 -2.34
N ALA A 114 6.48 1.11 -1.26
CA ALA A 114 7.54 1.36 -0.28
C ALA A 114 8.04 0.07 0.38
N ALA A 115 7.13 -0.85 0.75
CA ALA A 115 7.52 -2.15 1.29
C ALA A 115 8.31 -2.99 0.26
N THR A 116 7.90 -2.98 -1.01
CA THR A 116 8.65 -3.61 -2.11
C THR A 116 10.04 -3.00 -2.24
N ALA A 117 10.16 -1.68 -2.32
CA ALA A 117 11.47 -1.02 -2.45
C ALA A 117 12.36 -1.25 -1.22
N LEU A 118 11.80 -1.23 -0.01
CA LEU A 118 12.54 -1.57 1.20
C LEU A 118 13.11 -2.99 1.13
N ALA A 119 12.30 -3.98 0.74
CA ALA A 119 12.78 -5.34 0.55
C ALA A 119 13.88 -5.39 -0.53
N SER A 120 13.66 -4.73 -1.67
CA SER A 120 14.64 -4.64 -2.75
C SER A 120 15.99 -4.06 -2.28
N ARG A 121 15.99 -3.08 -1.37
CA ARG A 121 17.23 -2.51 -0.80
C ARG A 121 18.11 -3.55 -0.09
N TYR A 122 17.53 -4.60 0.47
CA TYR A 122 18.28 -5.67 1.15
C TYR A 122 18.59 -6.88 0.27
N PHE A 123 17.76 -7.15 -0.75
CA PHE A 123 17.82 -8.42 -1.48
C PHE A 123 18.21 -8.31 -2.96
N LEU A 124 18.30 -7.11 -3.53
CA LEU A 124 18.76 -6.96 -4.92
C LEU A 124 20.26 -7.29 -5.07
N PRO A 125 20.67 -7.80 -6.25
CA PRO A 125 22.09 -7.91 -6.56
C PRO A 125 22.75 -6.53 -6.63
N LYS A 126 24.07 -6.48 -6.43
CA LYS A 126 24.86 -5.23 -6.50
C LYS A 126 24.64 -4.42 -7.78
N LYS A 127 24.38 -5.11 -8.90
CA LYS A 127 24.07 -4.49 -10.19
C LYS A 127 22.79 -5.09 -10.74
N VAL A 128 21.75 -4.28 -10.83
CA VAL A 128 20.50 -4.62 -11.52
C VAL A 128 20.60 -4.12 -12.94
N THR A 129 20.46 -5.03 -13.91
CA THR A 129 20.52 -4.68 -15.35
C THR A 129 19.15 -4.61 -16.00
N ARG A 130 18.12 -5.23 -15.39
CA ARG A 130 16.75 -5.26 -15.90
C ARG A 130 15.74 -5.57 -14.79
N ILE A 131 14.56 -4.97 -14.87
CA ILE A 131 13.42 -5.17 -13.94
C ILE A 131 12.30 -5.90 -14.70
N GLY A 132 11.84 -7.03 -14.18
CA GLY A 132 10.67 -7.73 -14.70
C GLY A 132 9.40 -7.34 -13.93
N LEU A 133 8.36 -6.92 -14.64
CA LEU A 133 7.04 -6.63 -14.08
C LEU A 133 6.00 -7.60 -14.63
N PHE A 134 5.27 -8.27 -13.73
CA PHE A 134 4.13 -9.12 -14.07
C PHE A 134 2.85 -8.45 -13.59
N GLY A 135 2.14 -7.81 -14.52
CA GLY A 135 0.96 -6.97 -14.30
C GLY A 135 1.24 -5.49 -14.56
N GLY A 136 0.37 -4.84 -15.33
CA GLY A 136 0.45 -3.42 -15.70
C GLY A 136 -0.64 -2.59 -15.01
N GLY A 137 -0.78 -2.77 -13.69
CA GLY A 137 -1.78 -2.04 -12.89
C GLY A 137 -1.17 -0.89 -12.09
N VAL A 138 -2.01 -0.20 -11.31
CA VAL A 138 -1.61 0.94 -10.46
C VAL A 138 -0.43 0.61 -9.54
N GLN A 139 -0.38 -0.59 -8.96
CA GLN A 139 0.75 -1.02 -8.12
C GLN A 139 2.08 -1.12 -8.89
N ALA A 140 2.07 -1.59 -10.14
CA ALA A 140 3.29 -1.70 -10.93
C ALA A 140 3.89 -0.32 -11.21
N PHE A 141 3.04 0.69 -11.42
CA PHE A 141 3.45 2.08 -11.56
C PHE A 141 4.13 2.58 -10.27
N TRP A 142 3.48 2.44 -9.12
CA TRP A 142 4.05 2.91 -7.84
C TRP A 142 5.32 2.15 -7.45
N GLN A 143 5.38 0.85 -7.70
CA GLN A 143 6.59 0.05 -7.44
C GLN A 143 7.77 0.52 -8.27
N LEU A 144 7.60 0.80 -9.58
CA LEU A 144 8.67 1.39 -10.39
C LEU A 144 9.15 2.73 -9.83
N ARG A 145 8.21 3.60 -9.42
CA ARG A 145 8.55 4.91 -8.83
C ARG A 145 9.38 4.74 -7.56
N PHE A 146 8.98 3.85 -6.66
CA PHE A 146 9.73 3.59 -5.43
C PHE A 146 11.07 2.86 -5.67
N LEU A 147 11.17 2.02 -6.70
CA LEU A 147 12.42 1.36 -7.06
C LEU A 147 13.51 2.35 -7.49
N THR A 148 13.14 3.56 -7.95
CA THR A 148 14.11 4.62 -8.24
C THR A 148 14.93 5.04 -7.01
N LEU A 149 14.44 4.80 -5.79
CA LEU A 149 15.13 5.08 -4.53
C LEU A 149 16.17 4.02 -4.15
N VAL A 150 16.23 2.89 -4.87
CA VAL A 150 17.04 1.72 -4.49
C VAL A 150 17.88 1.16 -5.63
N THR A 151 17.60 1.53 -6.88
CA THR A 151 18.40 1.12 -8.04
C THR A 151 18.33 2.16 -9.15
N ASP A 152 19.42 2.29 -9.92
CA ASP A 152 19.50 3.13 -11.13
C ASP A 152 19.00 2.42 -12.38
N CYS A 153 18.63 1.13 -12.29
CA CYS A 153 18.10 0.39 -13.43
C CYS A 153 16.79 1.00 -13.95
N ARG A 154 16.72 1.28 -15.25
CA ARG A 154 15.52 1.78 -15.96
C ARG A 154 15.10 0.89 -17.14
N ASP A 155 15.80 -0.24 -17.33
CA ASP A 155 15.40 -1.25 -18.32
C ASP A 155 14.32 -2.15 -17.70
N VAL A 156 13.10 -2.07 -18.23
CA VAL A 156 11.91 -2.74 -17.68
C VAL A 156 11.30 -3.64 -18.76
N VAL A 157 11.01 -4.89 -18.39
CA VAL A 157 10.22 -5.81 -19.20
C VAL A 157 8.87 -6.03 -18.52
N LEU A 158 7.79 -5.67 -19.20
CA LEU A 158 6.43 -5.81 -18.72
C LEU A 158 5.74 -7.02 -19.36
N LYS A 159 5.09 -7.84 -18.53
CA LYS A 159 4.14 -8.88 -18.96
C LYS A 159 2.77 -8.61 -18.35
N THR A 160 1.76 -8.46 -19.19
CA THR A 160 0.36 -8.29 -18.79
C THR A 160 -0.52 -9.43 -19.34
N ARG A 161 -1.79 -9.48 -18.92
CA ARG A 161 -2.78 -10.45 -19.43
C ARG A 161 -3.28 -10.10 -20.84
N SER A 162 -3.29 -8.82 -21.20
CA SER A 162 -3.72 -8.34 -22.51
C SER A 162 -2.79 -7.25 -23.04
N GLN A 163 -2.65 -7.20 -24.37
CA GLN A 163 -1.90 -6.16 -25.06
C GLN A 163 -2.40 -4.75 -24.69
N SER A 164 -3.73 -4.56 -24.63
CA SER A 164 -4.34 -3.30 -24.21
C SER A 164 -3.90 -2.83 -22.82
N THR A 165 -3.68 -3.75 -21.87
CA THR A 165 -3.18 -3.40 -20.53
C THR A 165 -1.71 -2.99 -20.58
N ALA A 166 -0.92 -3.60 -21.48
CA ALA A 166 0.48 -3.21 -21.65
C ALA A 166 0.58 -1.81 -22.27
N GLU A 167 -0.20 -1.54 -23.31
CA GLU A 167 -0.23 -0.24 -24.00
C GLU A 167 -0.71 0.88 -23.09
N ALA A 168 -1.71 0.64 -22.23
CA ALA A 168 -2.18 1.64 -21.27
C ALA A 168 -1.18 1.92 -20.12
N PHE A 169 -0.17 1.08 -19.93
CA PHE A 169 0.83 1.23 -18.88
C PHE A 169 2.08 2.00 -19.34
N LEU A 170 2.40 1.93 -20.64
CA LEU A 170 3.50 2.65 -21.28
C LEU A 170 3.16 4.14 -21.44
#